data_AF-A0A2M7ZC78-F1
#
_entry.id   AF-A0A2M7ZC78-F1
#
_cell.length_a   1.000
_cell.length_b   1.000
_cell.length_c   1.000
_cell.angle_alpha   90.00
_cell.angle_beta   90.00
_cell.angle_gamma   90.00
#
_symmetry.space_group_name_H-M   'P 1'
#
loop_
_entity.id
_entity.type
_entity.pdbx_description
1 polymer ?
#
loop_
_entity_poly.entity_id
_entity_poly.type
_entity_poly.pdbx_seq_one_letter_code
_entity_poly.pdbx_strand_id
1 'polypeptide(L)'
;MLKDSSLTGLNITKKSQIIAIIVLFTSIMNILLNYLLIPILQTSGAAIATLISSVTAYFVSYNYAQKNYRIPYEIKKITLIIFVGISLFVISNLFTSVTFFVLLTIKSLLFVSYPFILYKLNFFEEVEISSLKRGFNDFKLLIRQKIL
;
A
#
# COMPACT_ATOMS: atom_id res chain seq x y z
N MET A 1 -1.43 -9.02 0.35
CA MET A 1 -1.64 -8.85 1.81
C MET A 1 -3.08 -8.45 2.15
N LEU A 2 -3.56 -7.24 1.82
CA LEU A 2 -4.94 -6.82 2.19
C LEU A 2 -6.06 -7.69 1.58
N LYS A 3 -5.90 -8.10 0.31
CA LYS A 3 -6.79 -9.07 -0.35
C LYS A 3 -6.74 -10.45 0.33
N ASP A 4 -5.58 -10.88 0.77
CA ASP A 4 -5.41 -12.22 1.36
C ASP A 4 -6.08 -12.27 2.75
N SER A 5 -5.95 -11.21 3.54
CA SER A 5 -6.65 -11.06 4.82
C SER A 5 -8.17 -11.09 4.66
N SER A 6 -8.72 -10.43 3.63
CA SER A 6 -10.17 -10.44 3.37
C SER A 6 -10.65 -11.82 2.91
N LEU A 7 -9.91 -12.48 2.01
CA LEU A 7 -10.23 -13.85 1.57
C LEU A 7 -10.13 -14.87 2.69
N THR A 8 -9.15 -14.74 3.60
CA THR A 8 -9.06 -15.59 4.80
C THR A 8 -10.28 -15.41 5.70
N GLY A 9 -10.78 -14.18 5.88
CA GLY A 9 -12.04 -13.93 6.60
C GLY A 9 -13.26 -14.61 5.96
N LEU A 10 -13.35 -14.63 4.61
CA LEU A 10 -14.38 -15.39 3.90
C LEU A 10 -14.21 -16.91 4.03
N ASN A 11 -12.97 -17.39 4.10
CA ASN A 11 -12.67 -18.82 4.23
C ASN A 11 -13.10 -19.33 5.62
N ILE A 12 -12.81 -18.57 6.68
CA ILE A 12 -13.24 -18.85 8.05
C ILE A 12 -14.78 -18.90 8.16
N THR A 13 -15.48 -18.05 7.41
CA THR A 13 -16.96 -18.06 7.34
C THR A 13 -17.53 -19.12 6.38
N LYS A 14 -16.70 -20.06 5.90
CA LYS A 14 -17.05 -21.17 5.00
C LYS A 14 -17.69 -20.74 3.66
N LYS A 15 -17.46 -19.51 3.19
CA LYS A 15 -18.00 -18.99 1.92
C LYS A 15 -17.04 -19.14 0.75
N SER A 16 -16.52 -20.35 0.52
CA SER A 16 -15.54 -20.64 -0.54
C SER A 16 -16.06 -20.39 -1.95
N GLN A 17 -17.37 -20.56 -2.20
CA GLN A 17 -17.98 -20.25 -3.49
C GLN A 17 -17.84 -18.77 -3.86
N ILE A 18 -17.97 -17.86 -2.89
CA ILE A 18 -17.80 -16.43 -3.11
C ILE A 18 -16.34 -16.12 -3.44
N ILE A 19 -15.39 -16.76 -2.76
CA ILE A 19 -13.96 -16.63 -3.04
C ILE A 19 -13.65 -17.05 -4.48
N ALA A 20 -14.18 -18.20 -4.92
CA ALA A 20 -13.99 -18.69 -6.28
C ALA A 20 -14.54 -17.72 -7.34
N ILE A 21 -15.74 -17.16 -7.13
CA ILE A 21 -16.33 -16.16 -8.02
C ILE A 21 -15.46 -14.90 -8.11
N ILE A 22 -14.97 -14.41 -6.97
CA ILE A 22 -14.08 -13.23 -6.93
C ILE A 22 -12.80 -13.51 -7.71
N VAL A 23 -12.15 -14.65 -7.46
CA VAL A 23 -10.90 -15.02 -8.15
C VAL A 23 -11.14 -15.13 -9.64
N LEU A 24 -12.16 -15.87 -10.08
CA LEU A 24 -12.51 -16.01 -11.50
C LEU A 24 -12.78 -14.66 -12.16
N PHE A 25 -13.62 -13.82 -11.56
CA PHE A 25 -13.91 -12.48 -12.07
C PHE A 25 -12.64 -11.63 -12.22
N THR A 26 -11.78 -11.62 -11.19
CA THR A 26 -10.54 -10.83 -11.21
C THR A 26 -9.52 -11.35 -12.22
N SER A 27 -9.43 -12.67 -12.42
CA SER A 27 -8.56 -13.28 -13.41
C SER A 27 -9.02 -12.98 -14.83
N ILE A 28 -10.32 -13.07 -15.10
CA ILE A 28 -10.89 -12.74 -16.42
C ILE A 28 -10.65 -11.26 -16.74
N MET A 29 -10.91 -10.36 -15.78
CA MET A 29 -10.59 -8.94 -15.93
C MET A 29 -9.10 -8.73 -16.24
N ASN A 30 -8.20 -9.42 -15.53
CA ASN A 30 -6.75 -9.29 -15.74
C ASN A 30 -6.32 -9.71 -17.15
N ILE A 31 -6.87 -10.83 -17.65
CA ILE A 31 -6.59 -11.29 -19.02
C ILE A 31 -7.11 -10.28 -20.05
N LEU A 32 -8.34 -9.79 -19.88
CA LEU A 32 -8.94 -8.79 -20.78
C LEU A 32 -8.12 -7.50 -20.81
N LEU A 33 -7.72 -6.99 -19.64
CA LEU A 33 -6.91 -5.78 -19.55
C LEU A 33 -5.54 -5.97 -20.20
N ASN A 34 -4.86 -7.09 -19.93
CA ASN A 34 -3.58 -7.36 -20.58
C ASN A 34 -3.72 -7.46 -22.10
N TYR A 35 -4.75 -8.15 -22.59
CA TYR A 35 -5.01 -8.28 -24.02
C TYR A 35 -5.26 -6.91 -24.70
N LEU A 36 -5.94 -5.99 -24.02
CA LEU A 36 -6.23 -4.65 -24.55
C LEU A 36 -5.06 -3.67 -24.41
N LEU A 37 -4.34 -3.69 -23.28
CA LEU A 37 -3.34 -2.67 -22.96
C LEU A 37 -1.94 -3.00 -23.51
N ILE A 38 -1.55 -4.28 -23.57
CA ILE A 38 -0.25 -4.70 -24.11
C ILE A 38 -0.04 -4.26 -25.57
N PRO A 39 -1.00 -4.41 -26.51
CA PRO A 39 -0.76 -3.99 -27.89
C PRO A 39 -0.61 -2.47 -28.05
N ILE A 40 -1.20 -1.68 -27.15
CA ILE A 40 -1.15 -0.21 -27.23
C ILE A 40 0.07 0.36 -26.50
N LEU A 41 0.41 -0.19 -25.33
CA LEU A 41 1.39 0.38 -24.39
C LEU A 41 2.58 -0.55 -24.11
N GLN A 42 2.67 -1.70 -24.80
CA GLN A 42 3.72 -2.71 -24.64
C GLN A 42 3.90 -3.13 -23.17
N THR A 43 5.13 -3.05 -22.65
CA THR A 43 5.50 -3.43 -21.28
C THR A 43 4.82 -2.56 -20.23
N SER A 44 4.68 -1.26 -20.49
CA SER A 44 3.94 -0.34 -19.62
C SER A 44 2.46 -0.72 -19.52
N GLY A 45 1.89 -1.25 -20.61
CA GLY A 45 0.53 -1.76 -20.66
C GLY A 45 0.29 -2.94 -19.72
N ALA A 46 1.22 -3.91 -19.69
CA ALA A 46 1.16 -5.05 -18.76
C ALA A 46 1.24 -4.60 -17.29
N ALA A 47 2.10 -3.62 -16.99
CA ALA A 47 2.23 -3.06 -15.65
C ALA A 47 0.92 -2.39 -15.19
N ILE A 48 0.32 -1.55 -16.05
CA ILE A 48 -0.95 -0.86 -15.76
C ILE A 48 -2.09 -1.87 -15.62
N ALA A 49 -2.18 -2.88 -16.49
CA ALA A 49 -3.19 -3.93 -16.42
C ALA A 49 -3.11 -4.70 -15.09
N THR A 50 -1.90 -5.03 -14.64
CA THR A 50 -1.66 -5.73 -13.37
C THR A 50 -2.04 -4.84 -12.17
N LEU A 51 -1.72 -3.55 -12.23
CA LEU A 51 -2.07 -2.56 -11.21
C LEU A 51 -3.60 -2.44 -11.06
N ILE A 52 -4.30 -2.22 -12.17
CA ILE A 52 -5.77 -2.08 -12.18
C ILE A 52 -6.42 -3.37 -11.68
N SER A 53 -5.96 -4.53 -12.16
CA SER A 53 -6.52 -5.82 -11.74
C SER A 53 -6.32 -6.09 -10.25
N SER A 54 -5.16 -5.71 -9.71
CA SER A 54 -4.87 -5.85 -8.27
C SER A 54 -5.74 -4.95 -7.42
N VAL A 55 -5.95 -3.70 -7.85
CA VAL A 55 -6.83 -2.73 -7.19
C VAL A 55 -8.28 -3.22 -7.23
N THR A 56 -8.77 -3.65 -8.40
CA THR A 56 -10.12 -4.21 -8.56
C THR A 56 -10.32 -5.44 -7.69
N ALA A 57 -9.34 -6.35 -7.63
CA ALA A 57 -9.42 -7.53 -6.78
C ALA A 57 -9.50 -7.18 -5.29
N TYR A 58 -8.78 -6.15 -4.84
CA TYR A 58 -8.91 -5.63 -3.49
C TYR A 58 -10.32 -5.08 -3.24
N PHE A 59 -10.83 -4.18 -4.09
CA PHE A 59 -12.15 -3.58 -3.89
C PHE A 59 -13.30 -4.60 -3.91
N VAL A 60 -13.28 -5.53 -4.86
CA VAL A 60 -14.28 -6.59 -4.96
C VAL A 60 -14.22 -7.47 -3.71
N SER A 61 -13.02 -7.97 -3.34
CA SER A 61 -12.89 -8.81 -2.14
C SER A 61 -13.29 -8.07 -0.86
N TYR A 62 -12.93 -6.80 -0.72
CA TYR A 62 -13.31 -5.97 0.42
C TYR A 62 -14.82 -5.77 0.52
N ASN A 63 -15.50 -5.45 -0.59
CA ASN A 63 -16.96 -5.26 -0.60
C ASN A 63 -17.71 -6.53 -0.19
N TYR A 64 -17.28 -7.71 -0.67
CA TYR A 64 -17.88 -8.99 -0.28
C TYR A 64 -17.49 -9.41 1.15
N ALA A 65 -16.25 -9.13 1.58
CA ALA A 65 -15.82 -9.37 2.95
C ALA A 65 -16.64 -8.55 3.92
N GLN A 66 -16.78 -7.24 3.69
CA GLN A 66 -17.47 -6.34 4.60
C GLN A 66 -18.94 -6.71 4.83
N LYS A 67 -19.59 -7.31 3.82
CA LYS A 67 -20.98 -7.82 3.94
C LYS A 67 -21.11 -9.06 4.82
N ASN A 68 -20.06 -9.88 4.92
CA ASN A 68 -20.08 -11.17 5.65
C ASN A 68 -19.32 -11.12 6.98
N TYR A 69 -18.29 -10.27 7.06
CA TYR A 69 -17.43 -10.06 8.22
C TYR A 69 -16.95 -8.62 8.20
N ARG A 70 -17.41 -7.80 9.15
CA ARG A 70 -17.06 -6.38 9.20
C ARG A 70 -15.61 -6.24 9.64
N ILE A 71 -14.72 -5.98 8.69
CA ILE A 71 -13.31 -5.69 9.01
C ILE A 71 -13.24 -4.16 9.25
N PRO A 72 -12.82 -3.71 10.44
CA PRO A 72 -12.67 -2.29 10.73
C PRO A 72 -11.41 -1.74 10.05
N TYR A 73 -11.38 -1.71 8.72
CA TYR A 73 -10.29 -1.04 8.00
C TYR A 73 -10.40 0.47 8.16
N GLU A 74 -9.29 1.09 8.55
CA GLU A 74 -9.17 2.54 8.62
C GLU A 74 -8.92 3.12 7.23
N ILE A 75 -9.96 3.12 6.40
CA ILE A 75 -9.89 3.62 5.01
C ILE A 75 -9.31 5.03 4.94
N LYS A 76 -9.57 5.88 5.96
CA LYS A 76 -8.96 7.22 6.08
C LYS A 76 -7.43 7.17 6.05
N LYS A 77 -6.83 6.28 6.83
CA LYS A 77 -5.37 6.11 6.94
C LYS A 77 -4.78 5.59 5.63
N ILE A 78 -5.43 4.59 5.01
CA ILE A 78 -5.00 4.03 3.71
C ILE A 78 -5.02 5.11 2.61
N THR A 79 -6.13 5.85 2.50
CA THR A 79 -6.26 6.94 1.51
C THR A 79 -5.22 8.03 1.75
N LEU A 80 -4.91 8.35 3.01
CA LEU A 80 -3.92 9.36 3.35
C LEU A 80 -2.49 8.96 2.92
N ILE A 81 -2.09 7.70 3.15
CA ILE A 81 -0.79 7.16 2.67
C ILE A 81 -0.68 7.31 1.16
N ILE A 82 -1.70 6.86 0.43
CA ILE A 82 -1.73 6.87 -1.03
C ILE A 82 -1.68 8.31 -1.54
N PHE A 83 -2.50 9.19 -0.96
CA PHE A 83 -2.57 10.60 -1.35
C PHE A 83 -1.23 11.31 -1.15
N VAL A 84 -0.63 11.20 0.04
CA VAL A 84 0.69 11.81 0.33
C VAL A 84 1.76 11.28 -0.61
N GLY A 85 1.76 9.97 -0.89
CA GLY A 85 2.70 9.35 -1.81
C GLY A 85 2.57 9.89 -3.25
N ILE A 86 1.34 9.97 -3.75
CA ILE A 86 1.06 10.54 -5.08
C ILE A 86 1.47 12.02 -5.13
N SER A 87 1.12 12.82 -4.12
CA SER A 87 1.49 14.24 -4.07
C SER A 87 3.01 14.43 -4.13
N LEU A 88 3.77 13.67 -3.34
CA LEU A 88 5.24 13.75 -3.35
C LEU A 88 5.84 13.25 -4.67
N PHE A 89 5.25 12.22 -5.29
CA PHE A 89 5.65 11.78 -6.62
C PHE A 89 5.44 12.87 -7.67
N VAL A 90 4.27 13.52 -7.67
CA VAL A 90 3.97 14.62 -8.61
C VAL A 90 4.95 15.78 -8.39
N ILE A 91 5.18 16.18 -7.13
CA ILE A 91 6.16 17.22 -6.79
C ILE A 91 7.55 16.82 -7.30
N SER A 92 7.97 15.57 -7.12
CA SER A 92 9.26 15.10 -7.61
C SER A 92 9.42 15.21 -9.13
N ASN A 93 8.34 15.04 -9.91
CA ASN A 93 8.40 15.12 -11.37
C ASN A 93 8.56 16.56 -11.88
N LEU A 94 8.18 17.57 -11.10
CA LEU A 94 8.35 18.98 -11.47
C LEU A 94 9.84 19.39 -11.54
N PHE A 95 10.71 18.72 -10.80
CA PHE A 95 12.15 19.01 -10.74
C PHE A 95 12.98 18.17 -11.73
N THR A 96 12.38 17.64 -12.79
CA THR A 96 13.08 16.72 -13.71
C THR A 96 14.18 17.39 -14.55
N SER A 97 14.17 18.72 -14.69
CA SER A 97 15.09 19.46 -15.57
C SER A 97 16.43 19.88 -14.94
N VAL A 98 16.74 19.48 -13.70
CA VAL A 98 18.02 19.79 -13.02
C VAL A 98 19.10 18.73 -13.26
N THR A 99 20.35 19.09 -12.95
CA THR A 99 21.51 18.19 -13.02
C THR A 99 21.30 16.93 -12.16
N PHE A 100 21.88 15.80 -12.61
CA PHE A 100 21.68 14.48 -12.02
C PHE A 100 21.92 14.44 -10.49
N PHE A 101 23.00 15.08 -10.01
CA PHE A 101 23.31 15.13 -8.58
C PHE A 101 22.26 15.88 -7.78
N VAL A 102 21.78 17.02 -8.28
CA VAL A 102 20.75 17.84 -7.61
C VAL A 102 19.41 17.10 -7.61
N LEU A 103 19.06 16.43 -8.71
CA LEU A 103 17.87 15.59 -8.80
C LEU A 103 17.89 14.46 -7.76
N LEU A 104 19.04 13.79 -7.60
CA LEU A 104 19.20 12.71 -6.63
C LEU A 104 19.02 13.23 -5.20
N THR A 105 19.65 14.36 -4.86
CA THR A 105 19.50 14.98 -3.54
C THR A 105 18.04 15.36 -3.25
N ILE A 106 17.33 15.97 -4.21
CA ILE A 106 15.91 16.35 -4.07
C ILE A 106 15.04 15.10 -3.83
N LYS A 107 15.24 14.03 -4.61
CA LYS A 107 14.49 12.77 -4.46
C LYS A 107 14.73 12.10 -3.12
N SER A 108 15.99 12.05 -2.65
CA SER A 108 16.32 11.52 -1.34
C SER A 108 15.68 12.35 -0.21
N LEU A 109 15.70 13.68 -0.34
CA LEU A 109 15.07 14.58 0.63
C LEU A 109 13.54 14.39 0.69
N LEU A 110 12.89 14.26 -0.47
CA LEU A 110 11.44 13.97 -0.58
C LEU A 110 11.08 12.59 -0.01
N PHE A 111 11.94 11.60 -0.21
CA PHE A 111 11.73 10.27 0.37
C PHE A 111 11.83 10.31 1.90
N VAL A 112 12.82 11.02 2.42
CA VAL A 112 12.98 11.21 3.87
C VAL A 112 11.84 12.04 4.46
N SER A 113 11.27 13.00 3.73
CA SER A 113 10.16 13.83 4.22
C SER A 113 8.83 13.08 4.34
N TYR A 114 8.66 11.97 3.59
CA TYR A 114 7.46 11.13 3.61
C TYR A 114 6.99 10.73 5.03
N PRO A 115 7.81 10.06 5.87
CA PRO A 115 7.41 9.71 7.24
C PRO A 115 7.11 10.92 8.14
N PHE A 116 7.79 12.06 7.94
CA PHE A 116 7.50 13.27 8.72
C PHE A 116 6.15 13.89 8.36
N ILE A 117 5.78 13.87 7.09
CA ILE A 117 4.46 14.35 6.64
C ILE A 117 3.36 13.46 7.20
N LEU A 118 3.53 12.14 7.15
CA LEU A 118 2.59 11.19 7.77
C LEU A 118 2.47 11.39 9.28
N TYR A 119 3.59 11.66 9.96
CA TYR A 119 3.59 11.97 11.40
C TYR A 119 2.75 13.22 11.70
N LYS A 120 2.94 14.30 10.94
CA LYS A 120 2.16 15.55 11.12
C LYS A 120 0.68 15.36 10.84
N LEU A 121 0.32 14.41 9.97
CA LEU A 121 -1.06 14.10 9.61
C LEU A 121 -1.77 13.16 10.61
N ASN A 122 -1.19 12.93 11.80
CA ASN A 122 -1.72 12.03 12.83
C ASN A 122 -2.03 10.62 12.29
N PHE A 123 -1.22 10.15 11.33
CA PHE A 123 -1.36 8.80 10.81
C PHE A 123 -1.09 7.75 11.90
N PHE A 124 -0.07 8.00 12.73
CA PHE A 124 0.33 7.10 13.80
C PHE A 124 -0.57 7.27 15.02
N GLU A 125 -1.12 6.17 15.51
CA GLU A 125 -1.83 6.19 16.79
C GLU A 125 -0.86 6.45 17.95
N GLU A 126 -1.35 7.08 19.01
CA GLU A 126 -0.55 7.34 20.22
C GLU A 126 0.08 6.05 20.78
N VAL A 127 -0.61 4.92 20.61
CA VAL A 127 -0.14 3.58 20.99
C VAL A 127 1.07 3.14 20.16
N GLU A 128 1.09 3.41 18.84
CA GLU A 128 2.21 3.08 17.95
C GLU A 128 3.45 3.91 18.30
N ILE A 129 3.26 5.21 18.55
CA ILE A 129 4.35 6.12 18.97
C ILE A 129 4.93 5.67 20.33
N SER A 130 4.07 5.26 21.27
CA SER A 130 4.51 4.76 22.57
C SER A 130 5.27 3.42 22.48
N SER A 131 4.92 2.59 21.50
CA SER A 131 5.57 1.30 21.24
C SER A 131 6.93 1.48 20.58
N LEU A 132 7.05 2.42 19.64
CA LEU A 132 8.34 2.83 19.06
C LEU A 132 9.29 3.37 20.14
N LYS A 133 8.81 4.26 21.02
CA LYS A 133 9.60 4.79 22.14
C LYS A 133 10.06 3.69 23.10
N ARG A 134 9.19 2.70 23.40
CA ARG A 134 9.55 1.52 24.19
C ARG A 134 10.64 0.69 23.52
N GLY A 135 10.46 0.34 22.24
CA GLY A 135 11.46 -0.42 21.49
C GLY A 135 12.83 0.27 21.40
N PHE A 136 12.86 1.60 21.24
CA PHE A 136 14.10 2.38 21.29
C PHE A 136 14.77 2.34 22.67
N ASN A 137 13.99 2.40 23.75
CA ASN A 137 14.53 2.27 25.10
C ASN A 137 15.07 0.86 25.36
N ASP A 138 14.35 -0.18 24.95
CA ASP A 138 14.78 -1.57 25.09
C ASP A 138 16.07 -1.84 24.29
N PHE A 139 16.17 -1.32 23.06
CA PHE A 139 17.38 -1.40 22.26
C PHE A 139 18.56 -0.68 22.91
N LYS A 140 18.34 0.51 23.47
CA LYS A 140 19.35 1.26 24.22
C LYS A 140 19.79 0.52 25.48
N LEU A 141 18.88 -0.19 26.17
CA LEU A 141 19.18 -1.02 27.33
C LEU A 141 20.01 -2.25 26.95
N LEU A 142 19.69 -2.92 25.83
CA LEU A 142 20.45 -4.05 25.31
C LEU A 142 21.88 -3.66 24.92
N ILE A 143 22.07 -2.50 24.28
CA ILE A 143 23.41 -1.99 23.96
C ILE A 143 24.19 -1.68 25.24
N ARG A 144 23.53 -1.11 26.26
CA ARG A 144 24.17 -0.75 27.52
C ARG A 144 24.55 -1.97 28.36
N GLN A 145 23.77 -3.06 28.33
CA GLN A 145 24.10 -4.32 29.00
C GLN A 145 25.23 -5.10 28.32
N LYS A 146 25.46 -4.90 27.02
CA LYS A 146 26.52 -5.60 26.27
C LYS A 146 27.90 -4.95 26.37
N ILE A 147 27.99 -3.79 27.04
CA ILE A 147 29.21 -2.97 27.20
C ILE A 147 29.78 -3.08 28.64
N LEU A 148 29.07 -3.74 29.56
CA LEU A 148 29.53 -4.14 30.90
C LEU A 148 29.84 -5.64 30.92
#